data_AF-A0A1B8RCZ7-F1
#
_entry.id   AF-A0A1B8RCZ7-F1
#
_cell.length_a   1.000
_cell.length_b   1.000
_cell.length_c   1.000
_cell.angle_alpha   90.00
_cell.angle_beta   90.00
_cell.angle_gamma   90.00
#
_symmetry.space_group_name_H-M   'P 1'
#
loop_
_entity.id
_entity.type
_entity.pdbx_description
1 polymer ?
#
loop_
_entity_poly.entity_id
_entity_poly.type
_entity_poly.pdbx_seq_one_letter_code
_entity_poly.pdbx_strand_id
1 'polypeptide(L)'
;MSEEASEADRFLALVAAAQGRDNRLTPIQAGLLVAADLGIARDSRTFARMLGIAHSLVLRELNALAEREGMLQIVKRDLRTMRVHYTLPPRDET
;
A
#
# COMPACT_ATOMS: atom_id res chain seq x y z
N MET A 1 0.15 14.07 -23.70
CA MET A 1 0.36 13.16 -22.56
C MET A 1 -1.01 12.66 -22.16
N SER A 2 -1.22 11.35 -22.03
CA SER A 2 -2.53 10.84 -21.58
C SER A 2 -2.73 11.14 -20.09
N GLU A 3 -3.98 11.31 -19.70
CA GLU A 3 -4.37 11.55 -18.30
C GLU A 3 -3.90 10.40 -17.38
N GLU A 4 -4.01 9.16 -17.85
CA GLU A 4 -3.52 7.96 -17.15
C GLU A 4 -2.01 8.01 -16.84
N ALA A 5 -1.19 8.52 -17.77
CA ALA A 5 0.25 8.66 -17.53
C ALA A 5 0.51 9.69 -16.42
N SER A 6 -0.28 10.77 -16.38
CA SER A 6 -0.21 11.78 -15.33
C SER A 6 -0.63 11.23 -13.95
N GLU A 7 -1.61 10.33 -13.89
CA GLU A 7 -2.03 9.69 -12.63
C GLU A 7 -0.99 8.71 -12.12
N ALA A 8 -0.39 7.92 -13.01
CA ALA A 8 0.70 7.02 -12.67
C ALA A 8 1.93 7.79 -12.15
N ASP A 9 2.32 8.87 -12.82
CA ASP A 9 3.43 9.73 -12.39
C ASP A 9 3.14 10.35 -11.00
N ARG A 10 1.91 10.82 -10.78
CA ARG A 10 1.48 11.33 -9.48
C ARG A 10 1.56 10.26 -8.38
N PHE A 11 1.11 9.04 -8.67
CA PHE A 11 1.20 7.92 -7.73
C PHE A 11 2.67 7.64 -7.38
N LEU A 12 3.55 7.53 -8.37
CA LEU A 12 4.97 7.27 -8.16
C LEU A 12 5.66 8.40 -7.36
N ALA A 13 5.30 9.65 -7.63
CA ALA A 13 5.81 10.80 -6.86
C ALA A 13 5.38 10.74 -5.38
N LEU A 14 4.14 10.31 -5.09
CA LEU A 14 3.67 10.13 -3.72
C LEU A 14 4.36 8.96 -3.00
N VAL A 15 4.63 7.86 -3.71
CA VAL A 15 5.41 6.73 -3.19
C VAL A 15 6.82 7.18 -2.83
N ALA A 16 7.50 7.91 -3.73
CA ALA A 16 8.81 8.48 -3.47
C ALA A 16 8.80 9.44 -2.27
N ALA A 17 7.79 10.30 -2.16
CA ALA A 17 7.64 11.20 -1.01
C ALA A 17 7.40 10.45 0.31
N ALA A 18 6.66 9.34 0.29
CA ALA A 18 6.47 8.49 1.47
C ALA A 18 7.79 7.85 1.92
N GLN A 19 8.60 7.34 0.99
CA GLN A 19 9.94 6.82 1.30
C GLN A 19 10.91 7.92 1.77
N GLY A 20 10.77 9.15 1.26
CA GLY A 20 11.54 10.30 1.72
C GLY A 20 11.24 10.67 3.19
N ARG A 21 10.02 10.42 3.67
CA ARG A 21 9.63 10.63 5.07
C ARG A 21 10.05 9.47 5.98
N ASP A 22 10.04 8.25 5.48
CA ASP A 22 10.54 7.07 6.20
C ASP A 22 11.35 6.16 5.28
N ASN A 23 12.67 6.29 5.36
CA ASN A 23 13.63 5.56 4.52
C ASN A 23 13.66 4.05 4.77
N ARG A 24 12.99 3.56 5.83
CA ARG A 24 12.87 2.12 6.12
C ARG A 24 11.74 1.48 5.33
N LEU A 25 10.85 2.27 4.72
CA LEU A 25 9.82 1.75 3.84
C LEU A 25 10.43 1.23 2.54
N THR A 26 10.14 -0.02 2.22
CA THR A 26 10.38 -0.53 0.86
C THR A 26 9.45 0.20 -0.13
N PRO A 27 9.78 0.23 -1.43
CA PRO A 27 8.89 0.81 -2.44
C PRO A 27 7.49 0.17 -2.43
N ILE A 28 7.39 -1.13 -2.13
CA ILE A 28 6.11 -1.85 -2.06
C ILE A 28 5.32 -1.43 -0.81
N GLN A 29 5.97 -1.30 0.34
CA GLN A 29 5.32 -0.81 1.56
C GLN A 29 4.81 0.62 1.41
N ALA A 30 5.63 1.52 0.85
CA ALA A 30 5.21 2.88 0.54
C ALA A 30 4.04 2.88 -0.46
N GLY A 31 4.10 2.03 -1.49
CA GLY A 31 3.01 1.82 -2.44
C GLY A 31 1.70 1.39 -1.79
N LEU A 32 1.75 0.43 -0.86
CA LEU A 32 0.57 -0.05 -0.11
C LEU A 32 -0.09 1.09 0.67
N LEU A 33 0.71 1.89 1.40
CA LEU A 33 0.20 3.02 2.17
C LEU A 33 -0.44 4.09 1.26
N VAL A 34 0.26 4.50 0.20
CA VAL A 34 -0.26 5.50 -0.76
C VAL A 34 -1.51 5.01 -1.47
N ALA A 35 -1.54 3.75 -1.91
CA ALA A 35 -2.71 3.19 -2.59
C ALA A 35 -3.95 3.12 -1.67
N ALA A 36 -3.77 2.83 -0.39
CA ALA A 36 -4.87 2.82 0.58
C ALA A 36 -5.38 4.22 0.91
N ASP A 37 -4.47 5.18 1.06
CA ASP A 37 -4.75 6.60 1.33
C ASP A 37 -5.55 7.23 0.16
N LEU A 38 -5.13 6.96 -1.07
CA LEU A 38 -5.82 7.42 -2.28
C LEU A 38 -7.10 6.63 -2.60
N GLY A 39 -7.42 5.57 -1.84
CA GLY A 39 -8.57 4.71 -2.10
C GLY A 39 -8.44 3.80 -3.35
N ILE A 40 -7.24 3.70 -3.92
CA ILE A 40 -6.93 2.86 -5.10
C ILE A 40 -7.00 1.37 -4.73
N ALA A 41 -6.42 0.98 -3.60
CA ALA A 41 -6.45 -0.40 -3.12
C ALA A 41 -6.40 -0.48 -1.60
N ARG A 42 -7.31 -1.23 -0.99
CA ARG A 42 -7.35 -1.49 0.47
C ARG A 42 -7.19 -2.96 0.84
N ASP A 43 -6.67 -3.73 -0.10
CA ASP A 43 -6.40 -5.15 0.08
C ASP A 43 -5.26 -5.65 -0.82
N SER A 44 -4.66 -6.77 -0.39
CA SER A 44 -3.47 -7.34 -1.02
C SER A 44 -3.68 -7.82 -2.47
N ARG A 45 -4.89 -8.27 -2.84
CA ARG A 45 -5.15 -8.76 -4.20
C ARG A 45 -5.39 -7.63 -5.19
N THR A 46 -6.15 -6.61 -4.81
CA THR A 46 -6.37 -5.44 -5.65
C THR A 46 -5.06 -4.73 -5.93
N PHE A 47 -4.24 -4.51 -4.89
CA PHE A 47 -2.93 -3.90 -5.02
C PHE A 47 -2.00 -4.68 -5.96
N ALA A 48 -1.85 -5.99 -5.73
CA ALA A 48 -1.05 -6.88 -6.57
C ALA A 48 -1.47 -6.82 -8.05
N ARG A 49 -2.78 -6.89 -8.31
CA ARG A 49 -3.35 -6.85 -9.66
C ARG A 49 -3.10 -5.50 -10.35
N MET A 50 -3.31 -4.39 -9.64
CA MET A 50 -3.20 -3.06 -10.24
C MET A 50 -1.76 -2.69 -10.59
N LEU A 51 -0.78 -3.11 -9.78
CA LEU A 51 0.63 -2.81 -10.03
C LEU A 51 1.38 -3.95 -10.75
N GLY A 52 0.71 -5.04 -11.10
CA GLY A 52 1.34 -6.19 -11.76
C GLY A 52 2.40 -6.90 -10.90
N ILE A 53 2.25 -6.86 -9.57
CA ILE A 53 3.21 -7.44 -8.61
C ILE A 53 2.72 -8.82 -8.16
N ALA A 54 3.65 -9.76 -7.96
CA ALA A 54 3.33 -11.05 -7.38
C ALA A 54 2.62 -10.93 -6.01
N HIS A 55 1.47 -11.58 -5.86
CA HIS A 55 0.66 -11.48 -4.63
C HIS A 55 1.40 -11.95 -3.38
N SER A 56 2.25 -12.98 -3.50
CA SER A 56 3.09 -13.47 -2.39
C SER A 56 4.08 -12.41 -1.88
N LEU A 57 4.65 -11.61 -2.78
CA LEU A 57 5.53 -10.50 -2.41
C LEU A 57 4.75 -9.40 -1.70
N VAL A 58 3.56 -9.07 -2.19
CA VAL A 58 2.66 -8.12 -1.52
C VAL A 58 2.30 -8.59 -0.11
N LEU A 59 2.01 -9.89 0.08
CA LEU A 59 1.70 -10.45 1.39
C LEU A 59 2.89 -10.39 2.36
N ARG A 60 4.11 -10.67 1.88
CA ARG A 60 5.33 -10.53 2.68
C ARG A 60 5.49 -9.10 3.19
N GLU A 61 5.43 -8.13 2.28
CA GLU A 61 5.62 -6.72 2.62
C GLU A 61 4.49 -6.17 3.50
N LEU A 62 3.25 -6.57 3.25
CA LEU A 62 2.09 -6.19 4.06
C LEU A 62 2.16 -6.75 5.48
N ASN A 63 2.58 -8.01 5.66
CA ASN A 63 2.75 -8.58 7.00
C ASN A 63 3.89 -7.90 7.75
N ALA A 64 5.04 -7.66 7.10
CA ALA A 64 6.14 -6.91 7.71
C ALA A 64 5.75 -5.46 8.07
N LEU A 65 4.86 -4.84 7.28
CA LEU A 65 4.34 -3.51 7.56
C LEU A 65 3.33 -3.53 8.72
N ALA A 66 2.53 -4.58 8.87
CA ALA A 66 1.58 -4.75 9.97
C ALA A 66 2.26 -5.01 11.32
N GLU A 67 3.50 -5.51 11.33
CA GLU A 67 4.32 -5.65 12.53
C GLU A 67 4.83 -4.29 13.04
N ARG A 68 4.79 -3.25 12.22
CA ARG A 68 5.19 -1.90 12.58
C ARG A 68 4.00 -1.13 13.15
N GLU A 69 4.09 -0.75 14.42
CA GLU A 69 3.06 0.03 15.08
C GLU A 69 2.72 1.32 14.31
N GLY A 70 1.43 1.63 14.24
CA GLY A 70 0.94 2.88 13.65
C GLY A 70 1.06 3.00 12.12
N MET A 71 1.42 1.94 11.40
CA MET A 71 1.52 2.00 9.92
C MET A 71 0.20 1.63 9.25
N LEU A 72 -0.42 0.52 9.67
CA LEU A 72 -1.71 0.05 9.20
C LEU A 72 -2.29 -0.97 10.17
N GLN A 73 -3.59 -1.25 10.03
CA GLN A 73 -4.29 -2.28 10.77
C GLN A 73 -4.90 -3.29 9.81
N ILE A 74 -4.68 -4.58 10.06
CA ILE A 74 -5.35 -5.64 9.31
C ILE A 74 -6.75 -5.83 9.87
N VAL A 75 -7.76 -5.65 9.01
CA VAL A 75 -9.17 -5.71 9.40
C VAL A 75 -9.84 -7.02 9.01
N LYS A 76 -9.31 -7.73 8.02
CA LYS A 76 -9.83 -9.05 7.60
C LYS A 76 -8.77 -9.86 6.87
N ARG A 77 -8.73 -11.17 7.14
CA ARG A 77 -7.97 -12.16 6.37
C ARG A 77 -8.92 -13.20 5.79
N ASP A 78 -8.87 -13.41 4.48
CA ASP A 78 -9.58 -14.48 3.79
C ASP A 78 -8.60 -15.64 3.56
N LEU A 79 -8.77 -16.73 4.31
CA LEU A 79 -7.83 -17.87 4.32
C LEU A 79 -7.89 -18.69 3.03
N ARG A 80 -9.01 -18.67 2.30
CA ARG A 80 -9.17 -19.42 1.05
C ARG A 80 -8.44 -18.75 -0.10
N THR A 81 -8.48 -17.43 -0.15
CA THR A 81 -7.90 -16.62 -1.24
C THR A 81 -6.58 -15.96 -0.86
N MET A 82 -6.16 -16.09 0.40
CA MET A 82 -5.03 -15.37 0.99
C MET A 82 -5.15 -13.84 0.83
N ARG A 83 -6.39 -13.31 0.70
CA ARG A 83 -6.63 -11.87 0.60
C ARG A 83 -6.58 -11.25 1.99
N VAL A 84 -5.86 -10.16 2.13
CA VAL A 84 -5.74 -9.41 3.38
C VAL A 84 -6.26 -8.01 3.14
N HIS A 85 -7.24 -7.60 3.93
CA HIS A 85 -7.80 -6.26 3.94
C HIS A 85 -7.20 -5.47 5.09
N TYR A 86 -6.93 -4.20 4.86
CA TYR A 86 -6.31 -3.33 5.85
C TYR A 86 -6.83 -1.90 5.75
N THR A 87 -6.64 -1.15 6.84
CA THR A 87 -6.94 0.29 6.95
C THR A 87 -5.72 1.03 7.45
N LEU A 88 -5.60 2.29 7.07
CA LEU A 88 -4.61 3.19 7.68
C LEU A 88 -5.17 3.73 8.99
N PRO A 89 -4.33 4.00 10.00
CA PRO A 89 -4.76 4.76 11.15
C PRO A 89 -5.22 6.16 10.73
N PRO A 90 -6.04 6.83 11.54
CA PRO A 90 -6.33 8.24 11.34
C PRO A 90 -5.02 9.01 11.21
N ARG A 91 -4.94 9.92 10.24
CA ARG A 91 -3.85 10.91 10.25
C ARG A 91 -4.12 11.78 11.47
N ASP A 92 -3.21 11.78 12.44
CA ASP A 92 -3.32 12.72 13.55
C ASP A 92 -3.38 14.14 12.95
N GLU A 93 -4.52 14.81 13.11
CA GLU A 93 -4.67 16.22 12.79
C GLU A 93 -3.86 17.00 13.83
N THR A 94 -2.58 17.28 13.52
CA THR A 94 -1.81 18.32 14.22
C THR A 94 -1.98 19.67 13.55
#